data_AF-A0A542DGF8-F1
#
_entry.id   AF-A0A542DGF8-F1
#
_cell.length_a   1.000
_cell.length_b   1.000
_cell.length_c   1.000
_cell.angle_alpha   90.00
_cell.angle_beta   90.00
_cell.angle_gamma   90.00
#
_symmetry.space_group_name_H-M   'P 1'
#
loop_
_entity.id
_entity.type
_entity.pdbx_description
1 polymer ?
#
loop_
_entity_poly.entity_id
_entity_poly.type
_entity_poly.pdbx_seq_one_letter_code
_entity_poly.pdbx_strand_id
1 'polypeptide(L)' 'MSGVSTVTEPETLGELIADCADIPADLCREQRAMPRPRTANPWRVDEACHAQVADLDAYI' A
#
# COMPACT_ATOMS: atom_id res chain seq x y z
N MET A 1 2.48 6.56 25.16
CA MET A 1 1.01 6.65 25.10
C MET A 1 0.67 7.30 23.77
N SER A 2 0.35 6.50 22.75
CA SER A 2 -0.07 7.03 21.45
C SER A 2 -1.42 7.72 21.60
N GLY A 3 -1.50 8.98 21.20
CA GLY A 3 -2.74 9.74 21.21
C GLY A 3 -3.76 9.07 20.29
N VAL A 4 -4.95 8.80 20.83
CA VAL A 4 -6.14 8.53 20.03
C VAL A 4 -6.36 9.77 19.15
N SER A 5 -6.29 9.59 17.84
CA SER A 5 -6.72 10.64 16.90
C SER A 5 -8.25 10.74 17.01
N THR A 6 -8.76 11.85 17.52
CA THR A 6 -10.20 12.12 17.67
C THR A 6 -10.84 12.56 16.35
N VAL A 7 -10.23 12.21 15.23
CA VAL A 7 -10.71 12.58 13.89
C VAL A 7 -11.81 11.61 13.51
N THR A 8 -13.01 12.15 13.27
CA THR A 8 -14.15 11.40 12.74
C THR A 8 -13.75 10.70 11.46
N GLU A 9 -14.12 9.43 11.30
CA GLU A 9 -13.84 8.74 10.04
C GLU A 9 -14.60 9.42 8.89
N PRO A 10 -13.94 9.65 7.74
CA PRO A 10 -14.57 10.28 6.60
C PRO A 10 -15.60 9.35 5.99
N GLU A 11 -16.79 9.88 5.71
CA GLU A 11 -17.90 9.13 5.12
C GLU A 11 -17.86 9.16 3.59
N THR A 12 -17.02 10.03 3.02
CA THR A 12 -16.86 10.18 1.57
C THR A 12 -15.41 10.24 1.11
N LEU A 13 -15.17 9.85 -0.15
CA LEU A 13 -13.86 10.00 -0.78
C LEU A 13 -13.42 11.48 -0.88
N GLY A 14 -14.38 12.41 -0.98
CA GLY A 14 -14.09 13.85 -1.01
C GLY A 14 -13.49 14.35 0.31
N GLU A 15 -14.03 13.88 1.44
CA GLU A 15 -13.50 14.18 2.78
C GLU A 15 -12.10 13.60 2.97
N LEU A 16 -11.89 12.34 2.55
CA LEU A 16 -10.56 11.72 2.55
C LEU A 16 -9.52 12.56 1.78
N ILE A 17 -9.90 13.12 0.63
CA ILE A 17 -9.01 13.94 -0.19
C ILE A 17 -8.75 15.30 0.47
N ALA A 18 -9.78 15.90 1.08
CA ALA A 18 -9.65 17.19 1.77
C ALA A 18 -8.68 17.08 2.96
N ASP A 19 -8.77 16.03 3.76
CA ASP A 19 -7.86 15.77 4.87
C ASP A 19 -6.40 15.63 4.39
N CYS A 20 -6.20 15.01 3.23
CA CYS A 20 -4.87 14.87 2.62
C CYS A 20 -4.31 16.21 2.11
N ALA A 21 -5.17 17.19 1.80
CA ALA A 21 -4.73 18.50 1.30
C ALA A 21 -4.05 19.35 2.40
N ASP A 22 -4.33 19.05 3.67
CA ASP A 22 -3.74 19.72 4.83
C ASP A 22 -2.34 19.18 5.19
N ILE A 23 -1.85 18.16 4.49
CA ILE A 23 -0.51 17.60 4.71
C ILE A 23 0.54 18.67 4.35
N PRO A 24 1.42 19.08 5.30
CA PRO A 24 2.43 20.09 5.05
C PRO A 24 3.35 19.76 3.86
N ALA A 25 3.55 20.72 2.96
CA ALA A 25 4.38 20.56 1.77
C ALA A 25 5.83 20.15 2.07
N ASP A 26 6.35 20.49 3.25
CA ASP A 26 7.69 20.10 3.70
C ASP A 26 7.81 18.59 3.99
N LEU A 27 6.70 17.91 4.30
CA LEU A 27 6.64 16.44 4.38
C LEU A 27 6.51 15.80 2.99
N CYS A 28 5.93 16.53 2.05
CA CYS A 28 5.87 16.16 0.63
C CYS A 28 7.20 16.41 -0.10
N ARG A 29 8.19 17.00 0.58
CA ARG A 29 9.47 17.39 -0.01
C ARG A 29 10.29 16.16 -0.37
N GLU A 30 10.53 16.06 -1.68
CA GLU A 30 11.42 15.15 -2.40
C GLU A 30 11.72 13.83 -1.69
N GLN A 31 10.95 12.80 -2.06
CA GLN A 31 11.38 11.41 -1.95
C GLN A 31 12.85 11.34 -2.34
N ARG A 32 13.74 11.22 -1.34
CA ARG A 32 15.19 11.01 -1.52
C ARG A 32 15.36 10.13 -2.74
N ALA A 33 15.95 10.67 -3.82
CA ALA A 33 15.94 10.10 -5.16
C ALA A 33 15.88 8.57 -5.10
N MET A 34 14.66 8.03 -5.21
CA MET A 34 14.48 6.62 -4.97
C MET A 34 15.25 5.88 -6.05
N PRO A 35 15.98 4.81 -5.71
CA PRO A 35 16.65 4.03 -6.71
C PRO A 35 15.61 3.64 -7.77
N ARG A 36 15.98 3.83 -9.04
CA ARG A 36 15.10 3.52 -10.17
C ARG A 36 14.60 2.07 -10.01
N PRO A 37 13.28 1.81 -10.22
CA PRO A 37 12.78 0.45 -10.19
C PRO A 37 13.60 -0.45 -11.11
N ARG A 38 14.03 -1.60 -10.58
CA ARG A 38 14.70 -2.61 -11.41
C ARG A 38 13.70 -3.15 -12.42
N THR A 39 14.16 -3.47 -13.63
CA THR A 39 13.34 -4.23 -14.58
C THR A 39 12.96 -5.55 -13.93
N ALA A 40 11.66 -5.82 -13.82
CA ALA A 40 11.19 -7.11 -13.34
C ALA A 40 11.46 -8.17 -14.41
N ASN A 41 11.91 -9.34 -13.98
CA ASN A 41 11.88 -10.51 -14.85
C ASN A 41 10.41 -10.84 -15.18
N PRO A 42 10.11 -11.33 -16.39
CA PRO A 42 8.78 -11.83 -16.72
C PRO A 42 8.36 -12.86 -15.67
N TRP A 43 7.19 -12.67 -15.09
CA TRP A 43 6.66 -13.61 -14.11
C TRP A 43 6.39 -14.95 -14.79
N ARG A 44 6.90 -16.03 -14.20
CA ARG A 44 6.62 -17.40 -14.62
C ARG A 44 6.16 -18.18 -13.40
N VAL A 45 5.00 -18.79 -13.51
CA VAL A 45 4.52 -19.78 -12.56
C VAL A 45 5.07 -21.12 -13.01
N ASP A 46 5.90 -21.73 -12.19
CA ASP A 46 6.39 -23.09 -12.40
C ASP A 46 5.69 -24.08 -11.45
N GLU A 47 5.98 -25.37 -11.63
CA GLU A 47 5.40 -26.42 -10.80
C GLU A 47 5.75 -26.26 -9.31
N ALA A 48 6.90 -25.66 -8.99
CA ALA A 48 7.27 -25.38 -7.60
C ALA A 48 6.39 -24.28 -6.98
N CYS A 49 5.98 -23.28 -7.78
CA CYS A 49 4.98 -22.29 -7.37
C CYS A 49 3.59 -22.92 -7.21
N HIS A 50 3.19 -23.82 -8.11
CA HIS A 50 1.90 -24.51 -8.03
C HIS A 50 1.84 -25.44 -6.81
N ALA A 51 2.90 -26.19 -6.54
CA ALA A 51 2.99 -27.11 -5.39
C ALA A 51 2.81 -26.42 -4.02
N GLN A 52 3.13 -25.13 -3.90
CA GLN A 52 2.97 -24.37 -2.66
C GLN A 52 1.51 -24.18 -2.24
N VAL A 53 0.58 -24.29 -3.18
CA VAL A 53 -0.86 -24.10 -2.95
C VAL A 53 -1.68 -25.32 -3.33
N ALA A 54 -1.04 -26.41 -3.74
CA ALA A 54 -1.71 -27.61 -4.25
C ALA A 54 -2.65 -28.27 -3.24
N ASP A 55 -2.35 -28.15 -1.94
CA ASP A 55 -3.17 -28.70 -0.85
C ASP A 55 -3.96 -27.62 -0.09
N LEU A 56 -3.96 -26.38 -0.59
CA LEU A 56 -4.70 -25.27 0.03
C LEU A 56 -6.16 -25.26 -0.47
N ASP A 57 -6.89 -26.32 -0.15
CA ASP A 57 -8.28 -26.54 -0.62
C ASP A 57 -9.35 -25.75 0.14
N ALA A 58 -8.99 -24.71 0.91
CA ALA A 58 -10.00 -23.94 1.64
C ALA A 58 -9.58 -22.49 1.94
N TYR A 59 -10.29 -21.57 1.29
CA TYR A 59 -10.71 -20.35 1.96
C TYR A 59 -12.24 -20.35 1.90
N ILE A 60 -12.89 -20.76 3.00
CA ILE A 60 -14.34 -20.63 3.21
C ILE A 60 -14.57 -19.39 4.06
#